data_AF-A0A929BHN9-F1
#
_entry.id   AF-A0A929BHN9-F1
#
_cell.length_a   1.000
_cell.length_b   1.000
_cell.length_c   1.000
_cell.angle_alpha   90.00
_cell.angle_beta   90.00
_cell.angle_gamma   90.00
#
_symmetry.space_group_name_H-M   'P 1'
#
loop_
_entity.id
_entity.type
_entity.pdbx_description
1 polymer ?
#
loop_
_entity_poly.entity_id
_entity_poly.type
_entity_poly.pdbx_seq_one_letter_code
_entity_poly.pdbx_strand_id
1 'polypeptide(L)'
;MNLDDNINDNNLLDKLNEITKNIPGKLNILNEPIDINVQIEYFEYSKKIKEKNNSINIIIDIKNLFEKETSIEEKKQLIASLASQDNVKSYRTLEKYSKSPDKELKNWSLLALQESRMLIEGSILEENQIFISTGLGGKDSKLRYFVVFFAKNKADFSDIQKKIITKELKFTLKHNNAEIEKIKFDKNFSTILSLIPIQEPIEIIFKDVIRNCNELGNFINDDFLITNTKVMNKDEVENYLNNKKNA
;
A
#
# COMPACT_ATOMS: atom_id res chain seq x y z
N MET A 1 -12.29 -31.22 3.88
CA MET A 1 -10.90 -30.93 3.49
C MET A 1 -10.96 -29.88 2.40
N ASN A 2 -10.88 -28.61 2.79
CA ASN A 2 -10.69 -27.46 1.90
C ASN A 2 -9.79 -26.50 2.68
N LEU A 3 -8.53 -26.43 2.26
CA LEU A 3 -7.44 -25.67 2.85
C LEU A 3 -7.04 -24.63 1.79
N ASP A 4 -7.88 -23.65 1.47
CA ASP A 4 -7.60 -22.76 0.33
C ASP A 4 -8.06 -21.31 0.52
N ASP A 5 -7.90 -20.74 1.71
CA ASP A 5 -8.00 -19.28 1.90
C ASP A 5 -6.80 -18.65 2.65
N ASN A 6 -5.77 -19.44 3.00
CA ASN A 6 -4.55 -18.95 3.66
C ASN A 6 -3.26 -19.09 2.81
N ILE A 7 -3.36 -19.52 1.54
CA ILE A 7 -2.18 -19.86 0.72
C ILE A 7 -1.72 -18.75 -0.25
N ASN A 8 -2.46 -17.64 -0.40
CA ASN A 8 -2.12 -16.66 -1.44
C ASN A 8 -1.31 -15.43 -0.99
N ASP A 9 -1.29 -15.07 0.30
CA ASP A 9 -0.57 -13.86 0.75
C ASP A 9 0.91 -14.12 1.02
N ASN A 10 1.27 -15.26 1.62
CA ASN A 10 2.67 -15.62 1.89
C ASN A 10 3.47 -15.87 0.61
N ASN A 11 2.86 -16.51 -0.40
CA ASN A 11 3.49 -16.69 -1.70
C ASN A 11 3.74 -15.38 -2.45
N LEU A 12 2.89 -14.36 -2.26
CA LEU A 12 3.08 -13.05 -2.89
C LEU A 12 4.19 -12.25 -2.21
N LEU A 13 4.26 -12.30 -0.87
CA LEU A 13 5.31 -11.65 -0.09
C LEU A 13 6.68 -12.25 -0.37
N ASP A 14 6.77 -13.58 -0.44
CA ASP A 14 7.99 -14.30 -0.78
C ASP A 14 8.44 -13.99 -2.21
N LYS A 15 7.49 -13.93 -3.17
CA LYS A 15 7.78 -13.49 -4.54
C LYS A 15 8.25 -12.03 -4.61
N LEU A 16 7.61 -11.12 -3.87
CA LEU A 16 8.04 -9.72 -3.77
C LEU A 16 9.46 -9.63 -3.18
N ASN A 17 9.77 -10.43 -2.17
CA ASN A 17 11.10 -10.53 -1.58
C ASN A 17 12.14 -11.08 -2.56
N GLU A 18 11.81 -12.12 -3.33
CA GLU A 18 12.69 -12.65 -4.37
C GLU A 18 12.95 -11.64 -5.50
N ILE A 19 11.90 -10.95 -5.96
CA ILE A 19 12.00 -9.91 -6.99
C ILE A 19 12.87 -8.75 -6.49
N THR A 20 12.64 -8.28 -5.26
CA THR A 20 13.35 -7.11 -4.73
C THR A 20 14.78 -7.40 -4.28
N LYS A 21 15.14 -8.64 -3.94
CA LYS A 21 16.53 -9.02 -3.59
C LYS A 21 17.49 -9.03 -4.79
N ASN A 22 16.98 -9.27 -6.00
CA ASN A 22 17.80 -9.51 -7.18
C ASN A 22 17.83 -8.34 -8.17
N ILE A 23 17.18 -7.22 -7.88
CA ILE A 23 17.08 -6.09 -8.82
C ILE A 23 17.96 -4.94 -8.36
N PRO A 24 19.00 -4.56 -9.13
CA PRO A 24 19.93 -3.48 -8.78
C PRO A 24 19.34 -2.07 -8.94
N GLY A 25 18.03 -1.93 -9.13
CA GLY A 25 17.35 -0.66 -9.36
C GLY A 25 16.63 -0.10 -8.13
N LYS A 26 16.39 1.21 -8.14
CA LYS A 26 15.64 1.91 -7.09
C LYS A 26 14.16 1.46 -7.06
N LEU A 27 13.67 1.09 -5.88
CA LEU A 27 12.25 0.79 -5.65
C LEU A 27 11.44 2.09 -5.58
N ASN A 28 10.42 2.23 -6.43
CA ASN A 28 9.49 3.34 -6.38
C ASN A 28 8.20 2.88 -5.72
N ILE A 29 8.00 3.30 -4.46
CA ILE A 29 6.81 2.96 -3.68
C ILE A 29 5.80 4.11 -3.78
N LEU A 30 4.54 3.77 -4.02
CA LEU A 30 3.45 4.74 -3.92
C LEU A 30 3.28 5.17 -2.46
N ASN A 31 3.52 6.44 -2.16
CA ASN A 31 3.47 6.93 -0.79
C ASN A 31 2.05 7.07 -0.24
N GLU A 32 1.11 7.48 -1.09
CA GLU A 32 -0.27 7.77 -0.68
C GLU A 32 -1.13 6.49 -0.73
N PRO A 33 -2.06 6.32 0.22
CA PRO A 33 -3.02 5.23 0.17
C PRO A 33 -4.03 5.47 -0.96
N ILE A 34 -4.11 4.53 -1.90
CA ILE A 34 -5.09 4.53 -3.00
C ILE A 34 -5.76 3.17 -3.02
N ASP A 35 -7.08 3.12 -3.10
CA ASP A 35 -7.82 1.86 -3.22
C ASP A 35 -7.28 0.97 -4.35
N ILE A 36 -7.09 -0.31 -4.07
CA ILE A 36 -6.47 -1.25 -5.00
C ILE A 36 -7.23 -1.35 -6.33
N ASN A 37 -8.56 -1.25 -6.31
CA ASN A 37 -9.37 -1.34 -7.52
C ASN A 37 -9.13 -0.13 -8.42
N VAL A 38 -8.94 1.06 -7.84
CA VAL A 38 -8.61 2.28 -8.59
C VAL A 38 -7.22 2.17 -9.22
N GLN A 39 -6.26 1.55 -8.52
CA GLN A 39 -4.93 1.30 -9.08
C GLN A 39 -5.02 0.37 -10.29
N ILE A 40 -5.73 -0.75 -10.16
CA ILE A 40 -5.93 -1.72 -11.25
C ILE A 40 -6.61 -1.04 -12.44
N GLU A 41 -7.71 -0.33 -12.21
CA GLU A 41 -8.45 0.41 -13.25
C GLU A 41 -7.52 1.35 -14.02
N TYR A 42 -6.72 2.14 -13.30
CA TYR A 42 -5.77 3.08 -13.91
C TYR A 42 -4.71 2.36 -14.75
N PHE A 43 -4.04 1.34 -14.22
CA PHE A 43 -2.92 0.69 -14.92
C PHE A 43 -3.37 -0.11 -16.14
N GLU A 44 -4.54 -0.77 -16.06
CA GLU A 44 -5.14 -1.40 -17.24
C GLU A 44 -5.48 -0.38 -18.33
N TYR A 45 -5.98 0.79 -17.92
CA TYR A 45 -6.30 1.87 -18.83
C TYR A 45 -5.05 2.49 -19.47
N SER A 46 -4.03 2.83 -18.66
CA SER A 46 -2.76 3.39 -19.11
C SER A 46 -2.07 2.47 -20.12
N LYS A 47 -2.09 1.16 -19.86
CA LYS A 47 -1.56 0.15 -20.79
C LYS A 47 -2.23 0.20 -22.16
N LYS A 48 -3.57 0.24 -22.20
CA LYS A 48 -4.33 0.34 -23.47
C LYS A 48 -4.01 1.62 -24.23
N ILE A 49 -3.85 2.73 -23.53
CA ILE A 49 -3.49 4.03 -24.13
C ILE A 49 -2.08 4.00 -24.71
N LYS A 50 -1.11 3.42 -24.00
CA LYS A 50 0.27 3.26 -24.47
C LYS A 50 0.36 2.44 -25.76
N GLU A 51 -0.38 1.34 -25.83
CA GLU A 51 -0.48 0.50 -27.04
C GLU A 51 -1.10 1.27 -28.22
N LYS A 52 -2.15 2.07 -27.96
CA LYS A 52 -2.80 2.92 -28.97
C LYS A 52 -1.90 4.05 -29.48
N ASN A 53 -1.19 4.74 -28.58
CA ASN A 53 -0.30 5.86 -28.93
C ASN A 53 0.92 5.40 -29.75
N ASN A 54 1.43 4.18 -29.52
CA ASN A 54 2.46 3.60 -30.38
C ASN A 54 1.98 3.34 -31.81
N SER A 55 0.66 3.22 -32.01
CA SER A 55 0.05 2.93 -33.31
C SER A 55 -0.42 4.19 -34.05
N ILE A 56 -0.67 5.29 -33.32
CA ILE A 56 -1.26 6.52 -33.86
C ILE A 56 -0.61 7.71 -33.15
N ASN A 57 -0.01 8.64 -33.90
CA ASN A 57 0.44 9.94 -33.39
C ASN A 57 -0.77 10.81 -33.02
N ILE A 58 -1.37 10.58 -31.85
CA ILE A 58 -2.47 11.39 -31.36
C ILE A 58 -1.87 12.70 -30.82
N ILE A 59 -2.07 13.80 -31.55
CA ILE A 59 -1.85 15.15 -31.03
C ILE A 59 -3.02 15.45 -30.10
N ILE A 60 -2.78 15.37 -28.80
CA ILE A 60 -3.80 15.65 -27.79
C ILE A 60 -3.68 17.11 -27.37
N ASP A 61 -4.79 17.87 -27.39
CA ASP A 61 -4.81 19.25 -26.87
C ASP A 61 -4.76 19.23 -25.34
N ILE A 62 -3.57 19.50 -24.81
CA ILE A 62 -3.27 19.50 -23.38
C ILE A 62 -4.14 20.51 -22.61
N LYS A 63 -4.65 21.55 -23.27
CA LYS A 63 -5.48 22.58 -22.62
C LYS A 63 -6.77 22.00 -22.05
N ASN A 64 -7.36 21.03 -22.75
CA ASN A 64 -8.60 20.36 -22.37
C ASN A 64 -8.50 19.70 -20.99
N LEU A 65 -7.29 19.32 -20.55
CA LEU A 65 -7.09 18.76 -19.20
C LEU A 65 -7.53 19.73 -18.09
N PHE A 66 -7.41 21.04 -18.31
CA PHE A 66 -7.72 22.08 -17.34
C PHE A 66 -9.10 22.71 -17.54
N GLU A 67 -9.79 22.38 -18.64
CA GLU A 67 -11.11 22.92 -18.93
C GLU A 67 -12.19 22.23 -18.11
N LYS A 68 -13.19 23.00 -17.66
CA LYS A 68 -14.29 22.46 -16.86
C LYS A 68 -15.31 21.71 -17.69
N GLU A 69 -15.39 22.02 -18.99
CA GLU A 69 -16.36 21.44 -19.93
C GLU A 69 -15.90 20.10 -20.51
N THR A 70 -14.60 19.84 -20.49
CA THR A 70 -14.03 18.55 -20.92
C THR A 70 -14.52 17.42 -20.02
N SER A 71 -14.97 16.35 -20.65
CA SER A 71 -15.51 15.19 -19.93
C SER A 71 -14.43 14.49 -19.11
N ILE A 72 -14.86 13.79 -18.06
CA ILE A 72 -13.96 13.02 -17.20
C ILE A 72 -13.25 11.91 -17.98
N GLU A 73 -13.92 11.28 -18.95
CA GLU A 73 -13.32 10.24 -19.79
C GLU A 73 -12.23 10.80 -20.72
N GLU A 74 -12.45 11.96 -21.33
CA GLU A 74 -11.40 12.64 -22.11
C GLU A 74 -10.21 13.01 -21.22
N LYS A 75 -10.46 13.49 -20.00
CA LYS A 75 -9.40 13.78 -19.03
C LYS A 75 -8.64 12.51 -18.61
N LYS A 76 -9.30 11.37 -18.45
CA LYS A 76 -8.65 10.06 -18.22
C LYS A 76 -7.69 9.71 -19.36
N GLN A 77 -8.12 9.88 -20.62
CA GLN A 77 -7.26 9.66 -21.80
C GLN A 77 -6.05 10.60 -21.82
N LEU A 78 -6.27 11.89 -21.55
CA LEU A 78 -5.23 12.91 -21.45
C LEU A 78 -4.18 12.55 -20.40
N ILE A 79 -4.62 12.23 -19.18
CA ILE A 79 -3.75 11.91 -18.05
C ILE A 79 -2.90 10.67 -18.35
N ALA A 80 -3.52 9.58 -18.80
CA ALA A 80 -2.82 8.35 -19.16
C ALA A 80 -1.83 8.55 -20.32
N SER A 81 -2.23 9.33 -21.33
CA SER A 81 -1.36 9.63 -22.48
C SER A 81 -0.14 10.43 -22.06
N LEU A 82 -0.32 11.48 -21.25
CA LEU A 82 0.78 12.29 -20.72
C LEU A 82 1.72 11.44 -19.85
N ALA A 83 1.19 10.50 -19.06
CA ALA A 83 1.99 9.63 -18.20
C ALA A 83 2.91 8.69 -18.99
N SER A 84 2.44 8.21 -20.14
CA SER A 84 3.18 7.29 -21.01
C SER A 84 4.31 7.94 -21.82
N GLN A 85 4.43 9.27 -21.78
CA GLN A 85 5.42 10.02 -22.55
C GLN A 85 6.67 10.30 -21.72
N ASP A 86 7.83 9.91 -22.24
CA ASP A 86 9.14 10.28 -21.68
C ASP A 86 9.46 11.75 -22.05
N ASN A 87 8.74 12.67 -21.42
CA ASN A 87 8.83 14.10 -21.70
C ASN A 87 8.59 14.92 -20.44
N VAL A 88 9.56 15.77 -20.10
CA VAL A 88 9.50 16.69 -18.96
C VAL A 88 8.27 17.61 -19.02
N LYS A 89 7.84 18.05 -20.22
CA LYS A 89 6.62 18.89 -20.35
C LYS A 89 5.36 18.13 -19.94
N SER A 90 5.28 16.84 -20.26
CA SER A 90 4.15 15.99 -19.91
C SER A 90 4.11 15.75 -18.41
N TYR A 91 5.26 15.45 -17.79
CA TYR A 91 5.41 15.39 -16.33
C TYR A 91 4.99 16.70 -15.65
N ARG A 92 5.48 17.86 -16.12
CA ARG A 92 5.14 19.17 -15.53
C ARG A 92 3.65 19.51 -15.67
N THR A 93 3.03 19.06 -16.75
CA THR A 93 1.59 19.23 -16.96
C THR A 93 0.80 18.41 -15.95
N LEU A 94 1.16 17.13 -15.76
CA LEU A 94 0.56 16.26 -14.74
C LEU A 94 0.80 16.82 -13.32
N GLU A 95 2.01 17.31 -13.03
CA GLU A 95 2.36 17.95 -11.76
C GLU A 95 1.52 19.21 -11.48
N LYS A 96 1.17 19.96 -12.52
CA LYS A 96 0.27 21.11 -12.41
C LYS A 96 -1.16 20.65 -12.14
N TYR A 97 -1.65 19.66 -12.87
CA TYR A 97 -3.01 19.15 -12.73
C TYR A 97 -3.23 18.47 -11.36
N SER A 98 -2.28 17.68 -10.87
CA SER A 98 -2.38 16.97 -9.59
C SER A 98 -2.48 17.89 -8.36
N LYS A 99 -2.10 19.17 -8.48
CA LYS A 99 -2.28 20.18 -7.41
C LYS A 99 -3.74 20.59 -7.23
N SER A 100 -4.56 20.50 -8.27
CA SER A 100 -5.98 20.86 -8.23
C SER A 100 -6.78 20.02 -9.24
N PRO A 101 -6.81 18.69 -9.07
CA PRO A 101 -7.45 17.80 -10.01
C PRO A 101 -8.98 17.86 -9.85
N ASP A 102 -9.69 17.41 -10.88
CA ASP A 102 -11.11 17.06 -10.73
C ASP A 102 -11.25 16.03 -9.60
N LYS A 103 -12.29 16.16 -8.77
CA LYS A 103 -12.46 15.34 -7.56
C LYS A 103 -12.39 13.84 -7.86
N GLU A 104 -12.98 13.42 -8.97
CA GLU A 104 -13.04 12.03 -9.45
C GLU A 104 -11.68 11.52 -9.95
N LEU A 105 -10.81 12.42 -10.41
CA LEU A 105 -9.52 12.11 -10.99
C LEU A 105 -8.35 12.35 -10.05
N LYS A 106 -8.60 12.64 -8.76
CA LYS A 106 -7.54 12.85 -7.77
C LYS A 106 -6.55 11.69 -7.75
N ASN A 107 -7.03 10.47 -7.56
CA ASN A 107 -6.18 9.28 -7.47
C ASN A 107 -5.50 8.97 -8.81
N TRP A 108 -6.22 9.11 -9.91
CA TRP A 108 -5.69 8.94 -11.27
C TRP A 108 -4.56 9.93 -11.56
N SER A 109 -4.71 11.19 -11.17
CA SER A 109 -3.69 12.22 -11.36
C SER A 109 -2.41 11.91 -10.61
N LEU A 110 -2.53 11.31 -9.42
CA LEU A 110 -1.38 10.93 -8.61
C LEU A 110 -0.66 9.71 -9.19
N LEU A 111 -1.40 8.68 -9.61
CA LEU A 111 -0.85 7.50 -10.26
C LEU A 111 -0.13 7.86 -11.56
N ALA A 112 -0.74 8.72 -12.37
CA ALA A 112 -0.15 9.21 -13.62
C ALA A 112 1.10 10.04 -13.43
N LEU A 113 1.10 10.93 -12.44
CA LEU A 113 2.30 11.69 -12.09
C LEU A 113 3.44 10.77 -11.65
N GLN A 114 3.11 9.72 -10.88
CA GLN A 114 4.09 8.74 -10.43
C GLN A 114 4.62 7.88 -11.58
N GLU A 115 3.76 7.39 -12.48
CA GLU A 115 4.16 6.67 -13.69
C GLU A 115 5.08 7.53 -14.57
N SER A 116 4.70 8.79 -14.81
CA SER A 116 5.51 9.75 -15.58
C SER A 116 6.87 10.01 -14.95
N ARG A 117 6.92 10.17 -13.61
CA ARG A 117 8.18 10.33 -12.87
C ARG A 117 9.09 9.12 -13.09
N MET A 118 8.54 7.92 -12.93
CA MET A 118 9.31 6.69 -13.06
C MET A 118 9.85 6.47 -14.46
N LEU A 119 9.06 6.81 -15.48
CA LEU A 119 9.49 6.72 -16.88
C LEU A 119 10.71 7.62 -17.13
N ILE A 120 10.67 8.87 -16.65
CA ILE A 120 11.77 9.83 -16.78
C ILE A 120 12.98 9.42 -15.93
N GLU A 121 12.77 8.98 -14.68
CA GLU A 121 13.87 8.50 -13.83
C GLU A 121 14.56 7.28 -14.45
N GLY A 122 13.79 6.34 -15.02
CA GLY A 122 14.33 5.16 -15.69
C GLY A 122 15.10 5.49 -16.96
N SER A 123 14.64 6.46 -17.77
CA SER A 123 15.37 6.87 -18.97
C SER A 123 16.68 7.58 -18.66
N ILE A 124 16.72 8.38 -17.59
CA ILE A 124 17.94 9.08 -17.13
C ILE A 124 18.96 8.11 -16.55
N LEU A 125 18.51 7.12 -15.78
CA LEU A 125 19.39 6.16 -15.10
C LEU A 125 19.77 4.97 -15.98
N GLU A 126 19.16 4.82 -17.17
CA GLU A 126 19.28 3.63 -18.02
C GLU A 126 18.95 2.32 -17.26
N GLU A 127 18.06 2.41 -16.28
CA GLU A 127 17.70 1.33 -15.37
C GLU A 127 16.19 1.09 -15.35
N ASN A 128 15.80 -0.19 -15.32
CA ASN A 128 14.41 -0.56 -15.11
C ASN A 128 13.98 -0.23 -13.67
N GLN A 129 13.06 0.71 -13.53
CA GLN A 129 12.47 1.07 -12.24
C GLN A 129 11.32 0.11 -11.89
N ILE A 130 11.34 -0.48 -10.68
CA ILE A 130 10.20 -1.27 -10.20
C ILE A 130 9.21 -0.35 -9.50
N PHE A 131 7.94 -0.44 -9.89
CA PHE A 131 6.84 0.20 -9.18
C PHE A 131 6.22 -0.77 -8.19
N ILE A 132 6.14 -0.37 -6.92
CA ILE A 132 5.44 -1.12 -5.88
C ILE A 132 4.31 -0.24 -5.37
N SER A 133 3.09 -0.74 -5.47
CA SER A 133 1.93 -0.08 -4.89
C SER A 133 1.12 -1.06 -4.05
N THR A 134 0.65 -0.58 -2.91
CA THR A 134 -0.27 -1.27 -2.02
C THR A 134 -1.43 -0.32 -1.73
N GLY A 135 -2.53 -0.83 -1.18
CA GLY A 135 -3.68 0.03 -0.88
C GLY A 135 -3.40 1.03 0.24
N LEU A 136 -2.49 0.72 1.16
CA LEU A 136 -2.02 1.62 2.22
C LEU A 136 -0.79 2.47 1.83
N GLY A 137 -0.16 2.17 0.70
CA GLY A 137 1.08 2.80 0.27
C GLY A 137 2.28 2.43 1.14
N GLY A 138 3.35 3.22 1.03
CA GLY A 138 4.56 3.05 1.81
C GLY A 138 5.43 4.30 1.85
N LYS A 139 6.70 4.13 2.22
CA LYS A 139 7.68 5.21 2.30
C LYS A 139 9.09 4.62 2.45
N ASP A 140 10.09 5.20 1.79
CA ASP A 140 11.53 4.90 2.02
C ASP A 140 11.86 3.38 2.01
N SER A 141 11.40 2.65 0.98
CA SER A 141 11.54 1.18 0.87
C SER A 141 10.79 0.36 1.94
N LYS A 142 9.86 0.97 2.67
CA LYS A 142 8.97 0.35 3.65
C LYS A 142 7.53 0.38 3.14
N LEU A 143 6.76 -0.66 3.44
CA LEU A 143 5.33 -0.73 3.14
C LEU A 143 4.51 -0.51 4.41
N ARG A 144 3.34 0.11 4.27
CA ARG A 144 2.39 0.24 5.38
C ARG A 144 1.59 -1.05 5.55
N TYR A 145 1.52 -1.48 6.80
CA TYR A 145 0.70 -2.60 7.24
C TYR A 145 -0.23 -2.17 8.36
N PHE A 146 -1.46 -2.64 8.25
CA PHE A 146 -2.46 -2.62 9.30
C PHE A 146 -2.49 -3.98 9.98
N VAL A 147 -2.22 -4.01 11.28
CA VAL A 147 -2.13 -5.23 12.10
C VAL A 147 -3.10 -5.16 13.25
N VAL A 148 -3.71 -6.29 13.59
CA VAL A 148 -4.64 -6.39 14.72
C VAL A 148 -4.21 -7.51 15.66
N PHE A 149 -3.98 -7.16 16.91
CA PHE A 149 -3.79 -8.13 17.99
C PHE A 149 -5.08 -8.32 18.77
N PHE A 150 -5.42 -9.58 19.05
CA PHE A 150 -6.63 -9.93 19.77
C PHE A 150 -6.32 -10.31 21.22
N ALA A 151 -7.16 -9.88 22.16
CA ALA A 151 -7.06 -10.30 23.54
C ALA A 151 -7.49 -11.77 23.68
N LYS A 152 -6.69 -12.57 24.38
CA LYS A 152 -6.89 -14.02 24.52
C LYS A 152 -8.26 -14.39 25.13
N ASN A 153 -8.70 -13.62 26.13
CA ASN A 153 -9.93 -13.88 26.86
C ASN A 153 -11.13 -13.04 26.38
N LYS A 154 -11.02 -12.39 25.21
CA LYS A 154 -12.00 -11.40 24.71
C LYS A 154 -12.30 -10.26 25.71
N ALA A 155 -11.45 -10.10 26.71
CA ALA A 155 -11.52 -9.04 27.68
C ALA A 155 -10.72 -7.83 27.19
N ASP A 156 -11.06 -6.66 27.72
CA ASP A 156 -10.36 -5.44 27.38
C ASP A 156 -8.92 -5.47 27.88
N PHE A 157 -7.99 -4.90 27.10
CA PHE A 157 -6.62 -4.74 27.58
C PHE A 157 -6.58 -3.74 28.74
N SER A 158 -6.07 -4.18 29.88
CA SER A 158 -5.75 -3.31 31.02
C SER A 158 -4.66 -2.29 30.65
N ASP A 159 -4.55 -1.21 31.42
CA ASP A 159 -3.53 -0.18 31.17
C ASP A 159 -2.10 -0.72 31.26
N ILE A 160 -1.87 -1.76 32.07
CA ILE A 160 -0.59 -2.46 32.15
C ILE A 160 -0.32 -3.23 30.86
N GLN A 161 -1.31 -3.99 30.37
CA GLN A 161 -1.20 -4.74 29.10
C GLN A 161 -0.98 -3.80 27.91
N LYS A 162 -1.71 -2.68 27.83
CA LYS A 162 -1.51 -1.65 26.79
C LYS A 162 -0.08 -1.11 26.80
N LYS A 163 0.49 -0.87 27.99
CA LYS A 163 1.89 -0.42 28.15
C LYS A 163 2.88 -1.49 27.71
N ILE A 164 2.64 -2.76 28.04
CA ILE A 164 3.48 -3.88 27.60
C ILE A 164 3.47 -3.98 26.07
N ILE A 165 2.30 -4.06 25.45
CA ILE A 165 2.13 -4.11 23.99
C ILE A 165 2.87 -2.96 23.31
N THR A 166 2.66 -1.73 23.80
CA THR A 166 3.28 -0.53 23.22
C THR A 166 4.80 -0.55 23.33
N LYS A 167 5.35 -1.06 24.45
CA LYS A 167 6.80 -1.17 24.65
C LYS A 167 7.42 -2.23 23.76
N GLU A 168 6.84 -3.42 23.72
CA GLU A 168 7.32 -4.53 22.87
C GLU A 168 7.26 -4.15 21.39
N LEU A 169 6.14 -3.57 20.93
CA LEU A 169 6.05 -3.05 19.55
C LEU A 169 7.17 -2.05 19.25
N LYS A 170 7.37 -1.04 20.12
CA LYS A 170 8.41 -0.03 19.91
C LYS A 170 9.80 -0.63 19.87
N PHE A 171 10.07 -1.62 20.72
CA PHE A 171 11.37 -2.29 20.79
C PHE A 171 11.62 -3.12 19.54
N THR A 172 10.72 -4.05 19.22
CA THR A 172 10.87 -5.00 18.12
C THR A 172 10.85 -4.28 16.76
N LEU A 173 9.93 -3.34 16.53
CA LEU A 173 9.88 -2.65 15.24
C LEU A 173 11.13 -1.79 15.04
N LYS A 174 11.60 -1.08 16.07
CA LYS A 174 12.84 -0.29 15.97
C LYS A 174 14.05 -1.17 15.65
N HIS A 175 14.14 -2.37 16.23
CA HIS A 175 15.22 -3.31 15.96
C HIS A 175 15.25 -3.76 14.49
N ASN A 176 14.07 -3.93 13.88
CA ASN A 176 13.92 -4.36 12.48
C ASN A 176 13.80 -3.16 11.50
N ASN A 177 14.31 -1.98 11.87
CA ASN A 177 14.23 -0.75 11.06
C ASN A 177 12.80 -0.38 10.60
N ALA A 178 11.79 -0.82 11.36
CA ALA A 178 10.38 -0.53 11.14
C ALA A 178 9.92 0.65 12.03
N GLU A 179 8.82 1.29 11.62
CA GLU A 179 8.28 2.46 12.29
C GLU A 179 6.80 2.25 12.63
N ILE A 180 6.40 2.73 13.80
CA ILE A 180 4.99 2.73 14.22
C ILE A 180 4.40 4.09 13.85
N GLU A 181 3.40 4.09 12.99
CA GLU A 181 2.65 5.29 12.65
C GLU A 181 1.49 5.52 13.63
N LYS A 182 0.82 4.44 14.06
CA LYS A 182 -0.33 4.54 14.97
C LYS A 182 -0.54 3.26 15.77
N ILE A 183 -0.94 3.42 17.03
CA ILE A 183 -1.50 2.34 17.84
C ILE A 183 -2.84 2.82 18.39
N LYS A 184 -3.88 2.00 18.29
CA LYS A 184 -5.14 2.20 18.99
C LYS A 184 -5.49 0.95 19.78
N PHE A 185 -6.07 1.16 20.94
CA PHE A 185 -6.67 0.10 21.74
C PHE A 185 -8.18 0.31 21.70
N ASP A 186 -8.88 -0.69 21.18
CA ASP A 186 -10.31 -0.83 21.35
C ASP A 186 -10.55 -1.82 22.49
N LYS A 187 -11.76 -2.38 22.58
CA LYS A 187 -12.16 -3.34 23.63
C LYS A 187 -11.20 -4.54 23.69
N ASN A 188 -11.53 -5.60 22.97
CA ASN A 188 -10.82 -6.87 22.99
C ASN A 188 -9.73 -6.99 21.91
N PHE A 189 -9.32 -5.89 21.28
CA PHE A 189 -8.26 -5.88 20.29
C PHE A 189 -7.50 -4.54 20.26
N SER A 190 -6.30 -4.58 19.71
CA SER A 190 -5.51 -3.39 19.40
C SER A 190 -5.16 -3.36 17.93
N THR A 191 -5.20 -2.18 17.33
CA THR A 191 -4.83 -1.95 15.93
C THR A 191 -3.51 -1.19 15.86
N ILE A 192 -2.66 -1.59 14.93
CA ILE A 192 -1.33 -1.03 14.71
C ILE A 192 -1.23 -0.68 13.23
N LEU A 193 -0.79 0.54 12.94
CA LEU A 193 -0.36 0.96 11.62
C LEU A 193 1.16 1.16 11.68
N SER A 194 1.89 0.47 10.81
CA SER A 194 3.36 0.47 10.82
C SER A 194 3.96 0.45 9.42
N LEU A 195 5.10 1.10 9.26
CA LEU A 195 5.97 1.01 8.08
C LEU A 195 7.04 -0.05 8.32
N ILE A 196 7.07 -1.08 7.48
CA ILE A 196 7.99 -2.22 7.63
C ILE A 196 8.82 -2.36 6.34
N PRO A 197 10.16 -2.50 6.43
CA PRO A 197 10.99 -2.72 5.25
C PRO A 197 10.51 -3.94 4.46
N ILE A 198 10.49 -3.84 3.13
CA ILE A 198 9.94 -4.91 2.28
C ILE A 198 10.62 -6.25 2.55
N GLN A 199 11.94 -6.23 2.80
CA GLN A 199 12.76 -7.42 2.95
C GLN A 199 12.56 -8.18 4.28
N GLU A 200 11.87 -7.58 5.24
CA GLU A 200 11.71 -8.14 6.57
C GLU A 200 10.54 -9.14 6.64
N PRO A 201 10.70 -10.29 7.31
CA PRO A 201 9.64 -11.29 7.46
C PRO A 201 8.60 -10.80 8.46
N ILE A 202 7.62 -10.05 7.97
CA ILE A 202 6.64 -9.35 8.78
C ILE A 202 5.87 -10.24 9.77
N GLU A 203 5.53 -11.47 9.36
CA GLU A 203 4.87 -12.40 10.26
C GLU A 203 5.73 -12.75 11.47
N ILE A 204 7.04 -12.94 11.26
CA ILE A 204 7.98 -13.29 12.33
C ILE A 204 8.10 -12.13 13.30
N ILE A 205 8.21 -10.90 12.80
CA ILE A 205 8.27 -9.68 13.62
C ILE A 205 7.09 -9.61 14.59
N PHE A 206 5.86 -9.79 14.10
CA PHE A 206 4.68 -9.69 14.95
C PHE A 206 4.47 -10.92 15.84
N LYS A 207 4.84 -12.12 15.38
CA LYS A 207 4.88 -13.33 16.22
C LYS A 207 5.84 -13.16 17.41
N ASP A 208 7.00 -12.55 17.19
CA ASP A 208 7.96 -12.25 18.26
C ASP A 208 7.39 -11.24 19.26
N VAL A 209 6.70 -10.18 18.81
CA VAL A 209 6.01 -9.24 19.70
C VAL A 209 4.97 -9.95 20.57
N ILE A 210 4.15 -10.82 19.97
CA ILE A 210 3.12 -11.57 20.69
C ILE A 210 3.76 -12.50 21.72
N ARG A 211 4.81 -13.26 21.33
CA ARG A 211 5.55 -14.15 22.23
C ARG A 211 6.07 -13.40 23.45
N ASN A 212 6.79 -12.30 23.23
CA ASN A 212 7.37 -11.50 24.33
C ASN A 212 6.28 -10.92 25.26
N CYS A 213 5.16 -10.46 24.69
CA CYS A 213 4.03 -10.01 25.51
C CYS A 213 3.44 -11.15 26.35
N ASN A 214 3.33 -12.35 25.76
CA ASN A 214 2.73 -13.51 26.42
C ASN A 214 3.64 -14.14 27.48
N GLU A 215 4.96 -13.97 27.40
CA GLU A 215 5.89 -14.31 28.51
C GLU A 215 5.61 -13.49 29.77
N LEU A 216 5.11 -12.26 29.63
CA LEU A 216 4.84 -11.35 30.76
C LEU A 216 3.45 -11.54 31.38
N GLY A 217 2.52 -12.24 30.73
CA GLY A 217 1.18 -12.43 31.27
C GLY A 217 0.15 -13.14 30.39
N ASN A 218 0.57 -13.75 29.28
CA ASN A 218 -0.23 -14.62 28.40
C ASN A 218 -1.63 -14.08 28.07
N PHE A 219 -1.71 -12.86 27.53
CA PHE A 219 -2.96 -12.11 27.36
C PHE A 219 -3.31 -11.74 25.90
N ILE A 220 -2.42 -12.02 24.95
CA ILE A 220 -2.65 -11.82 23.52
C ILE A 220 -2.87 -13.19 22.87
N ASN A 221 -3.77 -13.27 21.90
CA ASN A 221 -3.93 -14.46 21.07
C ASN A 221 -2.69 -14.62 20.16
N ASP A 222 -2.25 -15.85 19.95
CA ASP A 222 -1.13 -16.15 19.05
C ASP A 222 -1.50 -15.86 17.58
N ASP A 223 -2.80 -15.93 17.26
CA ASP A 223 -3.35 -15.45 16.01
C ASP A 223 -3.50 -13.92 16.00
N PHE A 224 -3.10 -13.31 14.90
CA PHE A 224 -3.29 -11.89 14.60
C PHE A 224 -3.76 -11.71 13.16
N LEU A 225 -4.25 -10.51 12.86
CA LEU A 225 -4.58 -10.11 11.49
C LEU A 225 -3.51 -9.17 10.96
N ILE A 226 -3.19 -9.28 9.67
CA ILE A 226 -2.31 -8.37 8.95
C ILE A 226 -2.84 -8.08 7.55
N THR A 227 -2.73 -6.83 7.08
CA THR A 227 -3.03 -6.46 5.69
C THR A 227 -2.29 -5.18 5.28
N ASN A 228 -1.95 -5.04 4.00
CA ASN A 228 -1.41 -3.82 3.38
C ASN A 228 -2.40 -3.13 2.42
N THR A 229 -3.67 -3.56 2.43
CA THR A 229 -4.68 -3.10 1.49
C THR A 229 -5.49 -1.92 2.02
N LYS A 230 -6.01 -2.00 3.25
CA LYS A 230 -6.78 -0.91 3.86
C LYS A 230 -6.70 -0.95 5.38
N VAL A 231 -6.98 0.21 6.00
CA VAL A 231 -7.24 0.29 7.44
C VAL A 231 -8.67 -0.16 7.65
N MET A 232 -8.85 -1.23 8.41
CA MET A 232 -10.19 -1.73 8.71
C MET A 232 -10.84 -0.96 9.85
N ASN A 233 -12.15 -0.81 9.74
CA ASN A 233 -12.96 -0.29 10.83
C ASN A 233 -13.25 -1.40 11.87
N LYS A 234 -13.87 -1.01 12.97
CA LYS A 234 -14.17 -1.93 14.08
C LYS A 234 -15.08 -3.08 13.66
N ASP A 235 -16.12 -2.81 12.89
CA ASP A 235 -17.10 -3.82 12.47
C ASP A 235 -16.46 -4.87 11.55
N GLU A 236 -15.56 -4.44 10.65
CA GLU A 236 -14.78 -5.32 9.78
C GLU A 236 -13.86 -6.25 10.59
N VAL A 237 -13.18 -5.72 11.61
CA VAL A 237 -12.32 -6.50 12.50
C VAL A 237 -13.14 -7.51 13.33
N GLU A 238 -14.30 -7.10 13.84
CA GLU A 238 -15.20 -7.98 14.60
C GLU A 238 -15.80 -9.08 13.72
N ASN A 239 -16.15 -8.78 12.47
CA ASN A 239 -16.63 -9.77 11.50
C ASN A 239 -15.56 -10.80 11.16
N TYR A 240 -14.30 -10.37 10.96
CA TYR A 240 -13.18 -11.28 10.74
C TYR A 240 -13.01 -12.27 11.93
N LEU A 241 -13.07 -11.76 13.15
CA LEU A 241 -13.02 -12.55 14.39
C LEU A 241 -14.15 -13.60 14.50
N ASN A 242 -15.33 -13.31 13.95
CA ASN A 242 -16.48 -14.21 14.00
C ASN A 242 -16.44 -15.26 12.90
N ASN A 243 -15.98 -14.91 11.70
CA ASN A 243 -15.86 -15.85 10.59
C ASN A 243 -14.79 -16.92 10.86
N LYS A 244 -13.68 -16.56 11.54
CA LYS A 244 -12.65 -17.54 11.98
C LYS A 244 -13.14 -18.56 13.00
N LYS A 245 -14.31 -18.37 13.62
CA LYS A 245 -14.92 -19.34 14.56
C LYS A 245 -15.82 -20.38 13.89
N ASN A 246 -16.23 -20.12 12.64
CA ASN A 246 -17.16 -20.96 11.89
C ASN A 246 -16.45 -21.82 10.82
N ALA A 247 -15.11 -21.75 10.76
CA ALA A 247 -14.24 -22.55 9.91
C ALA A 247 -13.42 -23.51 10.79
#